data_AF-A0A179VD78-F1
#
_entry.id   AF-A0A179VD78-F1
#
_cell.length_a   1.000
_cell.length_b   1.000
_cell.length_c   1.000
_cell.angle_alpha   90.00
_cell.angle_beta   90.00
_cell.angle_gamma   90.00
#
_symmetry.space_group_name_H-M   'P 1'
#
loop_
_entity.id
_entity.type
_entity.pdbx_description
1 polymer ?
#
loop_
_entity_poly.entity_id
_entity_poly.type
_entity_poly.pdbx_seq_one_letter_code
_entity_poly.pdbx_strand_id
1 'polypeptide(L)'
;MPGESGLDMHELYLAPGAAMKVSQEFSAAVDKLEALRSDALAFTSDLGMGSCAEGTSWNNAVNELVTADSDSVAAVIQAHIMTVKTWAEWAKVAQNEYDNTEHRNAESFKQLRGDTIDSKGLGVYPPPTTS
;
A
#
# COMPACT_ATOMS: atom_id res chain seq x y z
N MET A 1 6.92 -16.13 12.72
CA MET A 1 7.72 -14.93 12.35
C MET A 1 6.83 -14.10 11.45
N PRO A 2 6.64 -12.81 11.70
CA PRO A 2 5.91 -11.95 10.77
C PRO A 2 6.57 -11.97 9.38
N GLY A 3 5.77 -11.96 8.31
CA GLY A 3 6.24 -11.94 6.91
C GLY A 3 6.95 -10.63 6.54
N GLU A 4 7.37 -10.45 5.27
CA GLU A 4 7.97 -9.19 4.80
C GLU A 4 6.97 -8.01 4.89
N SER A 5 5.67 -8.31 4.94
CA SER A 5 4.60 -7.35 5.26
C SER A 5 4.51 -6.94 6.74
N GLY A 6 5.24 -7.60 7.64
CA GLY A 6 5.14 -7.41 9.09
C GLY A 6 3.92 -8.06 9.74
N LEU A 7 3.10 -8.78 8.98
CA LEU A 7 1.88 -9.44 9.45
C LEU A 7 2.13 -10.91 9.83
N ASP A 8 1.44 -11.39 10.86
CA ASP A 8 1.41 -12.83 11.18
C ASP A 8 0.41 -13.54 10.28
N MET A 9 0.93 -14.20 9.26
CA MET A 9 0.14 -14.85 8.21
C MET A 9 -0.63 -16.09 8.71
N HIS A 10 -0.34 -16.62 9.91
CA HIS A 10 -1.07 -17.76 10.46
C HIS A 10 -2.40 -17.37 11.11
N GLU A 11 -2.55 -16.11 11.53
CA GLU A 11 -3.78 -15.59 12.14
C GLU A 11 -4.57 -14.66 11.21
N LEU A 12 -3.99 -14.28 10.07
CA LEU A 12 -4.55 -13.30 9.16
C LEU A 12 -5.57 -13.92 8.20
N TYR A 13 -6.86 -13.71 8.48
CA TYR A 13 -7.94 -14.04 7.56
C TYR A 13 -8.21 -12.86 6.62
N LEU A 14 -7.57 -12.83 5.45
CA LEU A 14 -7.86 -11.88 4.39
C LEU A 14 -8.96 -12.44 3.48
N ALA A 15 -9.99 -11.65 3.20
CA ALA A 15 -10.89 -11.98 2.10
C ALA A 15 -10.11 -11.91 0.78
N PRO A 16 -10.32 -12.85 -0.17
CA PRO A 16 -9.59 -12.86 -1.43
C PRO A 16 -9.62 -11.51 -2.14
N GLY A 17 -8.45 -10.96 -2.47
CA GLY A 17 -8.29 -9.68 -3.14
C GLY A 17 -8.58 -8.43 -2.30
N ALA A 18 -8.82 -8.54 -0.99
CA ALA A 18 -9.08 -7.37 -0.14
C ALA A 18 -7.88 -6.42 -0.06
N ALA A 19 -6.66 -6.96 0.11
CA ALA A 19 -5.45 -6.14 0.13
C ALA A 19 -5.13 -5.57 -1.26
N MET A 20 -5.49 -6.29 -2.33
CA MET A 20 -5.39 -5.75 -3.70
C MET A 20 -6.34 -4.56 -3.93
N LYS A 21 -7.58 -4.61 -3.42
CA LYS A 21 -8.49 -3.46 -3.46
C LYS A 21 -7.93 -2.26 -2.71
N VAL A 22 -7.36 -2.47 -1.52
CA VAL A 22 -6.70 -1.41 -0.75
C VAL A 22 -5.53 -0.79 -1.53
N SER A 23 -4.70 -1.62 -2.19
CA SER A 23 -3.61 -1.15 -3.05
C SER A 23 -4.12 -0.30 -4.23
N GLN A 24 -5.24 -0.70 -4.85
CA GLN A 24 -5.88 0.05 -5.93
C GLN A 24 -6.44 1.39 -5.45
N GLU A 25 -7.11 1.43 -4.30
CA GLU A 25 -7.64 2.67 -3.71
C GLU A 25 -6.51 3.65 -3.35
N PHE A 26 -5.40 3.15 -2.78
CA PHE A 26 -4.23 3.98 -2.53
C PHE A 26 -3.61 4.51 -3.83
N SER A 27 -3.56 3.69 -4.89
CA SER A 27 -3.06 4.14 -6.19
C SER A 27 -3.96 5.24 -6.80
N ALA A 28 -5.28 5.08 -6.72
CA ALA A 28 -6.22 6.11 -7.17
C ALA A 28 -6.14 7.40 -6.33
N ALA A 29 -5.84 7.28 -5.03
CA ALA A 29 -5.60 8.43 -4.17
C ALA A 29 -4.30 9.17 -4.55
N VAL A 30 -3.26 8.44 -4.94
CA VAL A 30 -2.00 9.02 -5.45
C VAL A 30 -2.26 9.89 -6.67
N ASP A 31 -3.04 9.43 -7.64
CA ASP A 31 -3.35 10.23 -8.85
C ASP A 31 -4.00 11.57 -8.50
N LYS A 32 -4.92 11.57 -7.53
CA LYS A 32 -5.58 12.79 -7.05
C LYS A 32 -4.60 13.71 -6.32
N LEU A 33 -3.68 13.16 -5.53
CA LEU A 33 -2.65 13.94 -4.84
C LEU A 33 -1.63 14.52 -5.82
N GLU A 34 -1.28 13.80 -6.89
CA GLU A 34 -0.41 14.30 -7.95
C GLU A 34 -1.06 15.46 -8.71
N ALA A 35 -2.36 15.36 -9.01
CA ALA A 35 -3.13 16.46 -9.58
C ALA A 35 -3.16 17.69 -8.63
N LEU A 36 -3.46 17.47 -7.35
CA LEU A 36 -3.46 18.54 -6.35
C LEU A 36 -2.08 19.21 -6.21
N ARG A 37 -0.99 18.43 -6.28
CA ARG A 37 0.37 18.96 -6.27
C ARG A 37 0.64 19.80 -7.51
N SER A 38 0.19 19.36 -8.67
CA SER A 38 0.31 20.13 -9.92
C SER A 38 -0.42 21.48 -9.82
N ASP A 39 -1.63 21.49 -9.26
CA ASP A 39 -2.41 22.70 -9.03
C ASP A 39 -1.68 23.65 -8.05
N ALA A 40 -1.11 23.11 -6.97
CA ALA A 40 -0.32 23.89 -6.03
C ALA A 40 0.94 24.49 -6.69
N LEU A 41 1.64 23.75 -7.54
CA LEU A 41 2.82 24.25 -8.25
C LEU A 41 2.48 25.29 -9.34
N ALA A 42 1.25 25.26 -9.86
CA ALA A 42 0.74 26.27 -10.77
C ALA A 42 0.22 27.53 -10.06
N PHE A 43 0.21 27.53 -8.72
CA PHE A 43 -0.23 28.67 -7.94
C PHE A 43 0.66 29.89 -8.20
N THR A 44 0.01 31.01 -8.48
CA THR A 44 0.65 32.31 -8.56
C THR A 44 -0.24 33.32 -7.85
N SER A 45 0.35 34.09 -6.94
CA SER A 45 -0.31 35.16 -6.22
C SER A 45 0.02 36.51 -6.86
N ASP A 46 -1.04 37.28 -7.09
CA ASP A 46 -0.96 38.72 -7.27
C ASP A 46 -1.97 39.37 -6.32
N LEU A 47 -1.45 39.96 -5.25
CA LEU A 47 -2.24 40.62 -4.21
C LEU A 47 -2.76 42.00 -4.66
N GLY A 48 -2.53 42.40 -5.91
CA GLY A 48 -3.08 43.65 -6.47
C GLY A 48 -2.42 44.92 -5.92
N MET A 49 -1.27 44.78 -5.25
CA MET A 49 -0.49 45.89 -4.69
C MET A 49 0.38 46.60 -5.74
N GLY A 50 0.38 46.13 -6.99
CA GLY A 50 1.23 46.64 -8.06
C GLY A 50 2.71 46.34 -7.82
N SER A 51 3.59 47.05 -8.53
CA SER A 51 5.05 46.82 -8.49
C SER A 51 5.78 47.54 -7.35
N CYS A 52 5.08 47.87 -6.25
CA CYS A 52 5.76 48.39 -5.07
C CYS A 52 6.61 47.29 -4.39
N ALA A 53 7.60 47.70 -3.61
CA ALA A 53 8.52 46.77 -2.94
C ALA A 53 7.77 45.83 -1.99
N GLU A 54 6.80 46.36 -1.24
CA GLU A 54 5.94 45.60 -0.34
C GLU A 54 5.08 44.59 -1.10
N GLY A 55 4.45 45.00 -2.21
CA GLY A 55 3.63 44.12 -3.04
C GLY A 55 4.42 42.96 -3.63
N THR A 56 5.61 43.24 -4.13
CA THR A 56 6.54 42.22 -4.64
C THR A 56 6.96 41.26 -3.53
N SER A 57 7.32 41.79 -2.35
CA SER A 57 7.72 40.99 -1.19
C SER A 57 6.61 40.04 -0.73
N TRP A 58 5.37 40.53 -0.62
CA TRP A 58 4.24 39.70 -0.21
C TRP A 58 3.85 38.65 -1.26
N ASN A 59 3.80 39.02 -2.55
CA ASN A 59 3.56 38.05 -3.62
C ASN A 59 4.61 36.94 -3.62
N ASN A 60 5.90 37.30 -3.42
CA ASN A 60 6.97 36.31 -3.31
C ASN A 60 6.79 35.40 -2.10
N ALA A 61 6.51 35.96 -0.92
CA ALA A 61 6.32 35.17 0.30
C ALA A 61 5.13 34.20 0.20
N VAL A 62 4.03 34.62 -0.42
CA VAL A 62 2.84 33.75 -0.61
C VAL A 62 3.12 32.68 -1.66
N ASN A 63 3.82 33.02 -2.75
CA ASN A 63 4.25 32.01 -3.72
C ASN A 63 5.19 30.99 -3.08
N GLU A 64 6.19 31.43 -2.32
CA GLU A 64 7.13 30.56 -1.62
C GLU A 64 6.42 29.62 -0.63
N LEU A 65 5.47 30.14 0.15
CA LEU A 65 4.65 29.33 1.07
C LEU A 65 3.90 28.19 0.36
N VAL A 66 3.51 28.38 -0.90
CA VAL A 66 2.74 27.38 -1.65
C VAL A 66 3.65 26.45 -2.46
N THR A 67 4.68 26.99 -3.12
CA THR A 67 5.42 26.28 -4.18
C THR A 67 6.84 25.88 -3.82
N ALA A 68 7.39 26.31 -2.67
CA ALA A 68 8.79 26.02 -2.33
C ALA A 68 9.05 24.51 -2.18
N ASP A 69 10.32 24.11 -2.29
CA ASP A 69 10.72 22.69 -2.22
C ASP A 69 10.60 22.09 -0.81
N SER A 70 10.60 22.92 0.23
CA SER A 70 10.49 22.52 1.64
C SER A 70 9.50 23.39 2.40
N ASP A 71 8.84 22.82 3.40
CA ASP A 71 7.91 23.50 4.31
C ASP A 71 6.75 24.26 3.64
N SER A 72 6.48 23.94 2.37
CA SER A 72 5.40 24.51 1.56
C SER A 72 4.22 23.55 1.45
N VAL A 73 3.09 24.08 0.94
CA VAL A 73 1.93 23.26 0.59
C VAL A 73 2.31 22.15 -0.40
N ALA A 74 3.05 22.47 -1.47
CA ALA A 74 3.48 21.49 -2.46
C ALA A 74 4.40 20.40 -1.87
N ALA A 75 5.29 20.78 -0.94
CA ALA A 75 6.18 19.85 -0.25
C ALA A 75 5.41 18.89 0.67
N VAL A 76 4.42 19.38 1.41
CA VAL A 76 3.55 18.56 2.27
C VAL A 76 2.74 17.55 1.44
N ILE A 77 2.19 17.99 0.30
CA ILE A 77 1.47 17.08 -0.62
C ILE A 77 2.44 16.00 -1.14
N GLN A 78 3.66 16.38 -1.53
CA GLN A 78 4.67 15.43 -1.99
C GLN A 78 5.03 14.38 -0.93
N ALA A 79 5.17 14.80 0.34
CA ALA A 79 5.42 13.86 1.44
C ALA A 79 4.27 12.84 1.58
N HIS A 80 3.01 13.29 1.47
CA HIS A 80 1.86 12.40 1.51
C HIS A 80 1.81 11.44 0.31
N ILE A 81 2.15 11.89 -0.90
CA ILE A 81 2.27 11.02 -2.08
C ILE A 81 3.25 9.88 -1.80
N MET A 82 4.42 10.17 -1.23
CA MET A 82 5.43 9.16 -0.90
C MET A 82 4.92 8.13 0.11
N THR A 83 4.24 8.59 1.16
CA THR A 83 3.65 7.71 2.17
C THR A 83 2.58 6.80 1.57
N VAL A 84 1.65 7.35 0.79
CA VAL A 84 0.55 6.57 0.19
C VAL A 84 1.09 5.56 -0.84
N LYS A 85 2.09 5.95 -1.65
CA LYS A 85 2.78 4.99 -2.56
C LYS A 85 3.40 3.83 -1.79
N THR A 86 4.01 4.10 -0.63
CA THR A 86 4.58 3.06 0.22
C THR A 86 3.50 2.10 0.74
N TRP A 87 2.36 2.62 1.19
CA TRP A 87 1.23 1.79 1.64
C TRP A 87 0.60 0.97 0.51
N ALA A 88 0.50 1.54 -0.69
CA ALA A 88 0.01 0.80 -1.86
C ALA A 88 0.90 -0.41 -2.16
N GLU A 89 2.22 -0.25 -2.07
CA GLU A 89 3.17 -1.35 -2.28
C GLU A 89 3.09 -2.39 -1.16
N TRP A 90 3.01 -1.97 0.10
CA TRP A 90 2.83 -2.91 1.23
C TRP A 90 1.55 -3.73 1.11
N ALA A 91 0.44 -3.11 0.70
CA ALA A 91 -0.82 -3.82 0.47
C ALA A 91 -0.69 -4.86 -0.66
N LYS A 92 0.05 -4.54 -1.72
CA LYS A 92 0.34 -5.47 -2.82
C LYS A 92 1.22 -6.63 -2.37
N VAL A 93 2.28 -6.36 -1.60
CA VAL A 93 3.14 -7.38 -1.02
C VAL A 93 2.34 -8.30 -0.10
N ALA A 94 1.50 -7.75 0.78
CA ALA A 94 0.66 -8.53 1.68
C ALA A 94 -0.32 -9.46 0.95
N GLN A 95 -0.95 -8.99 -0.15
CA GLN A 95 -1.80 -9.86 -0.96
C GLN A 95 -0.99 -11.00 -1.59
N ASN A 96 0.18 -10.70 -2.16
CA ASN A 96 1.04 -11.72 -2.77
C ASN A 96 1.52 -12.76 -1.75
N GLU A 97 1.88 -12.35 -0.53
CA GLU A 97 2.26 -13.26 0.55
C GLU A 97 1.08 -14.14 0.98
N TYR A 98 -0.12 -13.57 1.06
CA TYR A 98 -1.34 -14.31 1.36
C TYR A 98 -1.64 -15.36 0.29
N ASP A 99 -1.68 -14.95 -0.98
CA ASP A 99 -1.96 -15.83 -2.12
C ASP A 99 -0.93 -16.97 -2.22
N ASN A 100 0.35 -16.67 -1.98
CA ASN A 100 1.41 -17.69 -1.94
C ASN A 100 1.25 -18.66 -0.78
N THR A 101 0.84 -18.17 0.40
CA THR A 101 0.60 -19.01 1.57
C THR A 101 -0.63 -19.90 1.37
N GLU A 102 -1.71 -19.35 0.83
CA GLU A 102 -2.91 -20.11 0.47
C GLU A 102 -2.61 -21.14 -0.61
N HIS A 103 -1.83 -20.79 -1.64
CA HIS A 103 -1.39 -21.73 -2.67
C HIS A 103 -0.53 -22.86 -2.09
N ARG A 104 0.46 -22.54 -1.22
CA ARG A 104 1.26 -23.58 -0.53
C ARG A 104 0.42 -24.46 0.37
N ASN A 105 -0.54 -23.88 1.10
CA ASN A 105 -1.45 -24.66 1.94
C ASN A 105 -2.32 -25.57 1.07
N ALA A 106 -2.86 -25.09 -0.05
CA ALA A 106 -3.63 -25.89 -1.00
C ALA A 106 -2.81 -27.01 -1.65
N GLU A 107 -1.54 -26.77 -2.02
CA GLU A 107 -0.62 -27.81 -2.51
C GLU A 107 -0.22 -28.80 -1.41
N SER A 108 -0.08 -28.36 -0.16
CA SER A 108 0.19 -29.24 0.99
C SER A 108 -1.03 -30.10 1.35
N PHE A 109 -2.23 -29.58 1.09
CA PHE A 109 -3.51 -30.29 1.25
C PHE A 109 -3.94 -31.06 0.00
N LYS A 110 -3.19 -31.01 -1.12
CA LYS A 110 -3.49 -31.82 -2.30
C LYS A 110 -3.33 -33.31 -1.98
N GLN A 111 -4.51 -33.87 -1.69
CA GLN A 111 -4.90 -35.28 -1.64
C GLN A 111 -3.96 -36.20 -0.87
N LEU A 112 -4.38 -36.54 0.36
CA LEU A 112 -4.42 -37.95 0.75
C LEU A 112 -5.05 -38.69 -0.43
N ARG A 113 -4.22 -39.30 -1.29
CA ARG A 113 -4.71 -40.01 -2.47
C ARG A 113 -5.69 -41.08 -1.99
N GLY A 114 -6.66 -41.47 -2.81
CA GLY A 114 -7.68 -42.47 -2.43
C GLY A 114 -7.11 -43.82 -1.97
N ASP A 115 -5.83 -44.09 -2.23
CA ASP A 115 -5.00 -45.19 -1.73
C ASP A 115 -4.53 -45.05 -0.26
N THR A 116 -4.75 -43.88 0.36
CA THR A 116 -4.42 -43.57 1.76
C THR A 116 -5.65 -43.30 2.62
N ILE A 117 -6.85 -43.63 2.14
CA ILE A 117 -8.11 -43.46 2.86
C ILE A 117 -8.71 -44.85 3.08
N ASP A 118 -9.00 -45.21 4.33
CA ASP A 118 -9.63 -46.49 4.64
C ASP A 118 -11.11 -46.53 4.19
N SER A 119 -11.74 -47.72 4.22
CA SER A 119 -13.16 -47.89 3.88
C SER A 119 -14.15 -47.09 4.75
N LYS A 120 -13.68 -46.35 5.75
CA LYS A 120 -14.45 -45.47 6.64
C LYS A 120 -14.14 -43.99 6.44
N GLY A 121 -13.30 -43.63 5.46
CA GLY A 121 -13.00 -42.24 5.13
C GLY A 121 -11.91 -41.60 6.00
N LEU A 122 -11.14 -42.38 6.76
CA LEU A 122 -10.05 -41.89 7.61
C LEU A 122 -8.69 -42.12 6.93
N GLY A 123 -7.77 -41.14 7.08
CA GLY A 123 -6.42 -41.21 6.55
C GLY A 123 -5.59 -42.32 7.22
N VAL A 124 -4.89 -43.14 6.42
CA VAL A 124 -3.99 -44.18 6.89
C VAL A 124 -2.73 -43.52 7.46
N TYR A 125 -2.61 -43.49 8.79
CA TYR A 125 -1.37 -43.06 9.44
C TYR A 125 -0.22 -44.04 9.11
N PRO A 126 0.98 -43.54 8.77
CA PRO A 126 2.14 -44.42 8.65
C PRO A 126 2.40 -45.12 10.00
N PRO A 127 2.78 -46.41 10.00
CA PRO A 127 3.01 -47.13 11.23
C PRO A 127 4.14 -46.46 12.03
N PRO A 128 4.03 -46.38 13.37
CA PRO A 128 5.05 -45.75 14.20
C PRO A 128 6.39 -46.47 14.00
N THR A 129 7.42 -45.72 13.63
CA THR A 129 8.80 -46.20 13.60
C THR A 129 9.24 -46.46 15.04
N THR A 130 9.24 -47.72 15.44
CA THR A 130 9.91 -48.18 16.66
C THR A 130 11.41 -48.24 16.39
N SER A 131 12.20 -47.40 17.07
CA SER A 131 13.61 -47.68 17.38
C SER A 131 13.74 -47.92 18.86
#